data_AF-A0A7X4FTC0-F1
#
_entry.id   AF-A0A7X4FTC0-F1
#
_cell.length_a   1.000
_cell.length_b   1.000
_cell.length_c   1.000
_cell.angle_alpha   90.00
_cell.angle_beta   90.00
_cell.angle_gamma   90.00
#
_symmetry.space_group_name_H-M   'P 1'
#
loop_
_entity.id
_entity.type
_entity.pdbx_description
1 polymer ?
#
loop_
_entity_poly.entity_id
_entity_poly.type
_entity_poly.pdbx_seq_one_letter_code
_entity_poly.pdbx_strand_id
1 'polypeptide(L)'
;PAFRYLTRRATTDETVEEVVTAAGLLASRKVGALIAIERAIGLRNYVDSGIPLDSRVTYDLLVSIFQTESPLHDGAVVIQDERIAAAACFLPLTVSPQSTDLGTRHRAAIGLTEESDAVALVVSEETGAVSLAVDGQIERDLDAGRLTARLEALVRPARRGRPAGGEF
;
A
#
# COMPACT_ATOMS: atom_id res chain seq x y z
N PRO A 1 -31.89 -4.95 0.74
CA PRO A 1 -31.43 -3.80 1.54
C PRO A 1 -29.92 -3.53 1.33
N ALA A 2 -29.58 -2.75 0.30
CA ALA A 2 -28.20 -2.47 -0.13
C ALA A 2 -27.46 -1.43 0.74
N PHE A 3 -28.17 -0.77 1.66
CA PHE A 3 -27.67 0.40 2.38
C PHE A 3 -26.72 0.09 3.55
N ARG A 4 -26.56 -1.19 3.93
CA ARG A 4 -25.76 -1.60 5.09
C ARG A 4 -24.25 -1.71 4.79
N TYR A 5 -23.86 -1.67 3.51
CA TYR A 5 -22.46 -1.73 3.06
C TYR A 5 -21.75 -0.37 3.05
N LEU A 6 -22.52 0.74 3.07
CA LEU A 6 -21.98 2.10 3.01
C LEU A 6 -21.43 2.60 4.35
N THR A 7 -21.70 1.92 5.47
CA THR A 7 -21.39 2.41 6.82
C THR A 7 -20.40 1.57 7.62
N ARG A 8 -19.96 0.41 7.12
CA ARG A 8 -18.93 -0.39 7.80
C ARG A 8 -17.56 -0.08 7.22
N ARG A 9 -16.75 0.63 7.99
CA ARG A 9 -15.30 0.76 7.74
C ARG A 9 -14.68 -0.63 7.81
N ALA A 10 -13.81 -0.95 6.85
CA ALA A 10 -13.13 -2.24 6.83
C ALA A 10 -12.20 -2.34 8.04
N THR A 11 -12.00 -3.55 8.54
CA THR A 11 -10.96 -3.79 9.56
C THR A 11 -9.60 -3.79 8.89
N THR A 12 -8.53 -3.61 9.68
CA THR A 12 -7.16 -3.76 9.18
C THR A 12 -6.93 -5.15 8.59
N ASP A 13 -7.46 -6.20 9.22
CA ASP A 13 -7.31 -7.59 8.77
C ASP A 13 -8.03 -7.82 7.42
N GLU A 14 -9.25 -7.31 7.26
CA GLU A 14 -9.98 -7.32 5.98
C GLU A 14 -9.18 -6.55 4.90
N THR A 15 -8.58 -5.40 5.23
CA THR A 15 -7.77 -4.61 4.29
C THR A 15 -6.52 -5.37 3.83
N VAL A 16 -5.82 -6.03 4.75
CA VAL A 16 -4.64 -6.84 4.44
C VAL A 16 -5.01 -8.01 3.53
N GLU A 17 -6.12 -8.70 3.81
CA GLU A 17 -6.60 -9.82 2.98
C GLU A 17 -6.89 -9.37 1.54
N GLU A 18 -7.57 -8.24 1.36
CA GLU A 18 -7.89 -7.67 0.04
C GLU A 18 -6.60 -7.29 -0.73
N VAL A 19 -5.64 -6.65 -0.05
CA VAL A 19 -4.35 -6.26 -0.63
C VAL A 19 -3.51 -7.47 -1.03
N VAL A 20 -3.39 -8.47 -0.16
CA VAL A 20 -2.61 -9.69 -0.42
C VAL A 20 -3.21 -10.47 -1.58
N THR A 21 -4.54 -10.62 -1.60
CA THR A 21 -5.25 -11.32 -2.67
C THR A 21 -5.06 -10.61 -4.01
N ALA A 22 -5.16 -9.27 -4.02
CA ALA A 22 -4.96 -8.48 -5.24
C ALA A 22 -3.51 -8.57 -5.74
N ALA A 23 -2.53 -8.44 -4.83
CA ALA A 23 -1.12 -8.58 -5.15
C ALA A 23 -0.80 -9.95 -5.75
N GLY A 24 -1.41 -11.03 -5.22
CA GLY A 24 -1.26 -12.38 -5.76
C GLY A 24 -1.76 -12.51 -7.20
N LEU A 25 -2.93 -11.95 -7.54
CA LEU A 25 -3.41 -11.96 -8.92
C LEU A 25 -2.48 -11.12 -9.83
N LEU A 26 -2.15 -9.91 -9.42
CA LEU A 26 -1.31 -8.99 -10.19
C LEU A 26 0.08 -9.61 -10.46
N ALA A 27 0.67 -10.26 -9.45
CA ALA A 27 1.91 -11.02 -9.56
C ALA A 27 1.80 -12.15 -10.58
N SER A 28 0.75 -12.97 -10.50
CA SER A 28 0.53 -14.08 -11.43
C SER A 28 0.41 -13.64 -12.90
N ARG A 29 -0.05 -12.40 -13.12
CA ARG A 29 -0.20 -11.79 -14.45
C ARG A 29 0.97 -10.88 -14.83
N LYS A 30 1.97 -10.73 -13.95
CA LYS A 30 3.09 -9.78 -14.11
C LYS A 30 2.62 -8.35 -14.37
N VAL A 31 1.57 -7.93 -13.68
CA VAL A 31 1.06 -6.56 -13.73
C VAL A 31 1.74 -5.76 -12.62
N GLY A 32 2.42 -4.68 -13.00
CA GLY A 32 3.12 -3.81 -12.06
C GLY A 32 2.15 -3.08 -11.14
N ALA A 33 2.44 -3.10 -9.83
CA ALA A 33 1.60 -2.43 -8.83
C ALA A 33 2.46 -1.79 -7.75
N LEU A 34 1.94 -0.69 -7.19
CA LEU A 34 2.56 0.06 -6.09
C LEU A 34 1.47 0.54 -5.14
N ILE A 35 1.42 -0.04 -3.94
CA ILE A 35 0.41 0.26 -2.93
C ILE A 35 1.11 0.78 -1.68
N ALA A 36 0.89 2.05 -1.36
CA ALA A 36 1.37 2.69 -0.13
C ALA A 36 0.28 2.61 0.94
N ILE A 37 0.63 2.16 2.14
CA ILE A 37 -0.26 2.08 3.29
C ILE A 37 0.26 3.04 4.36
N GLU A 38 -0.58 4.02 4.71
CA GLU A 38 -0.31 5.00 5.75
C GLU A 38 -0.22 4.34 7.14
N ARG A 39 0.70 4.84 7.96
CA ARG A 39 0.80 4.50 9.39
C ARG A 39 0.66 5.76 10.25
N ALA A 40 1.66 6.14 11.04
CA ALA A 40 1.54 7.27 11.95
C ALA A 40 1.80 8.62 11.26
N ILE A 41 2.65 8.64 10.24
CA ILE A 41 2.96 9.84 9.43
C ILE A 41 1.97 9.91 8.27
N GLY A 42 1.20 11.00 8.25
CA GLY A 42 0.20 11.21 7.21
C GLY A 42 0.81 11.40 5.82
N LEU A 43 0.18 10.80 4.80
CA LEU A 43 0.63 10.81 3.40
C LEU A 43 -0.07 11.86 2.52
N ARG A 44 -0.62 12.91 3.14
CA ARG A 44 -1.45 13.92 2.46
C ARG A 44 -0.80 14.54 1.23
N ASN A 45 0.49 14.87 1.32
CA ASN A 45 1.23 15.47 0.20
C ASN A 45 1.26 14.57 -1.05
N TYR A 46 1.24 13.26 -0.86
CA TYR A 46 1.21 12.29 -1.97
C TYR A 46 -0.21 12.06 -2.48
N VAL A 47 -1.18 12.01 -1.57
CA VAL A 47 -2.62 11.91 -1.93
C VAL A 47 -3.06 13.09 -2.79
N ASP A 48 -2.64 14.31 -2.44
CA ASP A 48 -2.98 15.54 -3.18
C ASP A 48 -2.39 15.58 -4.60
N SER A 49 -1.40 14.73 -4.90
CA SER A 49 -0.81 14.61 -6.25
C SER A 49 -1.56 13.65 -7.18
N GLY A 50 -2.38 12.75 -6.62
CA GLY A 50 -3.07 11.71 -7.34
C GLY A 50 -4.53 12.06 -7.67
N ILE A 51 -5.27 11.06 -8.13
CA ILE A 51 -6.71 11.16 -8.38
C ILE A 51 -7.45 10.64 -7.14
N PRO A 52 -8.23 11.50 -6.44
CA PRO A 52 -8.94 11.09 -5.24
C PRO A 52 -10.04 10.08 -5.57
N LEU A 53 -10.12 9.01 -4.79
CA LEU A 53 -11.12 7.95 -4.95
C LEU A 53 -12.04 7.83 -3.74
N ASP A 54 -11.51 8.00 -2.53
CA ASP A 54 -12.21 7.79 -1.25
C ASP A 54 -13.14 6.56 -1.25
N SER A 55 -12.56 5.40 -1.52
CA SER A 55 -13.30 4.15 -1.66
C SER A 55 -12.91 3.12 -0.60
N ARG A 56 -13.73 2.07 -0.46
CA ARG A 56 -13.32 0.88 0.28
C ARG A 56 -12.16 0.21 -0.45
N VAL A 57 -11.27 -0.41 0.32
CA VAL A 57 -10.26 -1.33 -0.24
C VAL A 57 -10.98 -2.63 -0.59
N THR A 58 -10.95 -3.00 -1.87
CA THR A 58 -11.44 -4.29 -2.36
C THR A 58 -10.48 -4.83 -3.40
N TYR A 59 -10.38 -6.15 -3.46
CA TYR A 59 -9.60 -6.90 -4.43
C TYR A 59 -9.90 -6.44 -5.86
N ASP A 60 -11.18 -6.41 -6.24
CA ASP A 60 -11.59 -6.06 -7.60
C ASP A 60 -11.16 -4.64 -7.96
N LEU A 61 -11.26 -3.68 -7.03
CA LEU A 61 -10.88 -2.30 -7.29
C LEU A 61 -9.37 -2.14 -7.43
N LEU A 62 -8.58 -2.78 -6.55
CA LEU A 62 -7.12 -2.76 -6.66
C LEU A 62 -6.67 -3.36 -7.99
N VAL A 63 -7.23 -4.50 -8.37
CA VAL A 63 -6.94 -5.15 -9.65
C VAL A 63 -7.31 -4.24 -10.82
N SER A 64 -8.49 -3.62 -10.80
CA SER A 64 -8.93 -2.67 -11.84
C SER A 64 -8.05 -1.43 -11.95
N ILE A 65 -7.59 -0.87 -10.83
CA ILE A 65 -6.72 0.30 -10.84
C ILE A 65 -5.41 0.00 -11.58
N PHE A 66 -4.79 -1.14 -11.31
CA PHE A 66 -3.49 -1.50 -11.90
C PHE A 66 -3.57 -2.13 -13.30
N GLN A 67 -4.76 -2.23 -13.91
CA GLN A 67 -4.86 -2.66 -15.32
C GLN A 67 -4.15 -1.64 -16.22
N THR A 68 -3.26 -2.11 -17.09
CA THR A 68 -2.38 -1.28 -17.95
C THR A 68 -3.13 -0.32 -18.88
N GLU A 69 -4.39 -0.58 -19.18
CA GLU A 69 -5.22 0.28 -20.03
C GLU A 69 -5.91 1.43 -19.24
N SER A 70 -5.92 1.35 -17.91
CA SER A 70 -6.59 2.31 -17.02
C SER A 70 -5.74 3.56 -16.82
N PRO A 71 -6.25 4.79 -16.94
CA PRO A 71 -5.49 5.99 -16.58
C PRO A 71 -4.97 6.02 -15.13
N LEU A 72 -5.52 5.17 -14.24
CA LEU A 72 -5.15 5.13 -12.81
C LEU A 72 -3.93 4.24 -12.49
N HIS A 73 -3.43 3.46 -13.45
CA HIS A 73 -2.40 2.44 -13.18
C HIS A 73 -0.97 3.03 -13.06
N ASP A 74 -0.78 4.26 -13.53
CA ASP A 74 0.51 4.93 -13.54
C ASP A 74 0.72 5.72 -12.26
N GLY A 75 1.48 5.15 -11.32
CA GLY A 75 1.73 5.71 -10.00
C GLY A 75 1.32 4.77 -8.86
N ALA A 76 1.15 5.33 -7.68
CA ALA A 76 0.81 4.59 -6.47
C ALA A 76 -0.69 4.69 -6.12
N VAL A 77 -1.21 3.61 -5.55
CA VAL A 77 -2.43 3.65 -4.74
C VAL A 77 -2.03 3.97 -3.31
N VAL A 78 -2.67 4.96 -2.70
CA VAL A 78 -2.46 5.31 -1.29
C VAL A 78 -3.68 4.87 -0.47
N ILE A 79 -3.44 4.04 0.54
CA ILE A 79 -4.43 3.56 1.49
C ILE A 79 -4.25 4.34 2.80
N GLN A 80 -5.29 5.03 3.23
CA GLN A 80 -5.38 5.74 4.51
C GLN A 80 -6.64 5.29 5.22
N ASP A 81 -6.58 5.07 6.53
CA ASP A 81 -7.80 4.83 7.30
C ASP A 81 -8.67 3.66 6.73
N GLU A 82 -8.00 2.60 6.27
CA GLU A 82 -8.64 1.39 5.68
C GLU A 82 -9.48 1.70 4.42
N ARG A 83 -9.11 2.76 3.70
CA ARG A 83 -9.74 3.25 2.48
C ARG A 83 -8.68 3.59 1.44
N ILE A 84 -9.03 3.44 0.16
CA ILE A 84 -8.20 3.99 -0.91
C ILE A 84 -8.46 5.49 -0.97
N ALA A 85 -7.48 6.28 -0.53
CA ALA A 85 -7.56 7.74 -0.55
C ALA A 85 -7.47 8.27 -1.98
N ALA A 86 -6.42 7.82 -2.70
CA ALA A 86 -6.16 8.20 -4.08
C ALA A 86 -5.43 7.10 -4.85
N ALA A 87 -5.49 7.17 -6.17
CA ALA A 87 -4.70 6.38 -7.11
C ALA A 87 -3.85 7.30 -8.01
N ALA A 88 -2.96 6.73 -8.83
CA ALA A 88 -2.03 7.49 -9.66
C ALA A 88 -1.22 8.56 -8.90
N CYS A 89 -0.89 8.27 -7.62
CA CYS A 89 -0.13 9.20 -6.79
C CYS A 89 1.35 9.18 -7.18
N PHE A 90 1.97 10.36 -7.23
CA PHE A 90 3.40 10.48 -7.45
C PHE A 90 4.15 10.35 -6.12
N LEU A 91 5.10 9.42 -6.07
CA LEU A 91 5.93 9.16 -4.90
C LEU A 91 7.39 9.55 -5.18
N PRO A 92 8.17 9.94 -4.15
CA PRO A 92 9.57 10.29 -4.31
C PRO A 92 10.38 9.05 -4.70
N LEU A 93 11.35 9.22 -5.59
CA LEU A 93 12.25 8.14 -5.99
C LEU A 93 13.53 8.20 -5.15
N THR A 94 13.91 7.09 -4.53
CA THR A 94 15.23 6.98 -3.91
C THR A 94 16.34 7.14 -4.96
N VAL A 95 17.44 7.75 -4.55
CA VAL A 95 18.70 7.83 -5.31
C VAL A 95 19.80 6.94 -4.69
N SER A 96 19.43 6.06 -3.76
CA SER A 96 20.37 5.15 -3.11
C SER A 96 21.07 4.25 -4.13
N PRO A 97 22.42 4.10 -4.07
CA PRO A 97 23.17 3.22 -4.96
C PRO A 97 22.69 1.75 -4.93
N GLN A 98 22.10 1.33 -3.81
CA GLN A 98 21.57 -0.03 -3.62
C GLN A 98 20.32 -0.29 -4.49
N SER A 99 19.74 0.74 -5.10
CA SER A 99 18.53 0.67 -5.93
C SER A 99 18.80 0.66 -7.44
N THR A 100 20.08 0.60 -7.85
CA THR A 100 20.48 0.76 -9.27
C THR A 100 19.82 -0.25 -10.21
N ASP A 101 19.61 -1.48 -9.75
CA ASP A 101 18.99 -2.56 -10.55
C ASP A 101 17.45 -2.64 -10.37
N LEU A 102 16.85 -1.65 -9.69
CA LEU A 102 15.43 -1.65 -9.37
C LEU A 102 14.64 -0.73 -10.30
N GLY A 103 13.47 -1.19 -10.74
CA GLY A 103 12.52 -0.41 -11.54
C GLY A 103 11.95 0.80 -10.78
N THR A 104 11.26 1.69 -11.50
CA THR A 104 10.73 2.95 -10.95
C THR A 104 9.79 2.75 -9.76
N ARG A 105 8.87 1.77 -9.82
CA ARG A 105 7.96 1.46 -8.70
C ARG A 105 8.69 1.02 -7.43
N HIS A 106 9.78 0.27 -7.56
CA HIS A 106 10.58 -0.15 -6.42
C HIS A 106 11.33 1.04 -5.81
N ARG A 107 11.90 1.91 -6.65
CA ARG A 107 12.55 3.13 -6.18
C ARG A 107 11.57 4.10 -5.50
N ALA A 108 10.35 4.19 -6.03
CA ALA A 108 9.26 4.96 -5.45
C ALA A 108 8.83 4.43 -4.08
N ALA A 109 8.71 3.11 -3.95
CA ALA A 109 8.40 2.47 -2.68
C ALA A 109 9.49 2.76 -1.63
N ILE A 110 10.75 2.58 -1.99
CA ILE A 110 11.88 2.86 -1.08
C ILE A 110 11.88 4.34 -0.69
N GLY A 111 11.83 5.26 -1.66
CA GLY A 111 11.86 6.70 -1.41
C GLY A 111 10.72 7.16 -0.49
N LEU A 112 9.51 6.64 -0.70
CA LEU A 112 8.39 6.92 0.21
C LEU A 112 8.70 6.50 1.65
N THR A 113 9.29 5.32 1.83
CA THR A 113 9.62 4.78 3.16
C THR A 113 10.92 5.33 3.76
N GLU A 114 11.70 6.10 3.00
CA GLU A 114 12.82 6.89 3.54
C GLU A 114 12.30 8.18 4.21
N GLU A 115 11.21 8.75 3.68
CA GLU A 115 10.64 10.02 4.13
C GLU A 115 9.44 9.89 5.08
N SER A 116 8.91 8.68 5.24
CA SER A 116 7.74 8.40 6.08
C SER A 116 7.82 7.03 6.72
N ASP A 117 7.00 6.81 7.74
CA ASP A 117 6.82 5.47 8.29
C ASP A 117 5.82 4.66 7.44
N ALA A 118 5.50 5.00 6.20
CA ALA A 118 4.59 4.17 5.40
C ALA A 118 5.15 2.77 5.14
N VAL A 119 4.25 1.85 4.78
CA VAL A 119 4.62 0.55 4.22
C VAL A 119 4.23 0.56 2.75
N ALA A 120 5.15 0.20 1.85
CA ALA A 120 4.88 0.19 0.42
C ALA A 120 5.03 -1.21 -0.17
N LEU A 121 3.95 -1.77 -0.70
CA LEU A 121 3.93 -3.02 -1.43
C LEU A 121 4.19 -2.76 -2.91
N VAL A 122 5.07 -3.58 -3.50
CA VAL A 122 5.41 -3.53 -4.92
C VAL A 122 5.19 -4.89 -5.55
N VAL A 123 4.56 -4.91 -6.73
CA VAL A 123 4.56 -6.06 -7.64
C VAL A 123 5.38 -5.70 -8.86
N SER A 124 6.39 -6.52 -9.18
CA SER A 124 7.23 -6.34 -10.36
C SER A 124 6.49 -6.71 -11.64
N GLU A 125 6.47 -5.81 -12.63
CA GLU A 125 5.92 -6.10 -13.96
C GLU A 125 6.82 -7.02 -14.81
N GLU A 126 8.11 -7.13 -14.46
CA GLU A 126 9.05 -7.97 -15.20
C GLU A 126 9.00 -9.42 -14.70
N THR A 127 8.99 -9.58 -13.37
CA THR A 127 9.18 -10.88 -12.72
C THR A 127 7.90 -11.40 -12.06
N GLY A 128 6.93 -10.54 -11.74
CA GLY A 128 5.80 -10.87 -10.87
C GLY A 128 6.18 -10.97 -9.40
N ALA A 129 7.44 -10.71 -9.02
CA ALA A 129 7.88 -10.78 -7.63
C ALA A 129 7.16 -9.72 -6.78
N VAL A 130 6.70 -10.13 -5.61
CA VAL A 130 6.11 -9.24 -4.61
C VAL A 130 7.16 -8.82 -3.60
N SER A 131 7.24 -7.52 -3.32
CA SER A 131 8.19 -6.94 -2.39
C SER A 131 7.48 -5.97 -1.44
N LEU A 132 8.05 -5.75 -0.26
CA LEU A 132 7.65 -4.71 0.69
C LEU A 132 8.83 -3.77 0.93
N ALA A 133 8.59 -2.47 0.82
CA ALA A 133 9.50 -1.46 1.33
C ALA A 133 9.03 -0.95 2.69
N VAL A 134 9.98 -0.85 3.63
CA VAL A 134 9.79 -0.39 5.01
C VAL A 134 11.09 0.26 5.47
N ASP A 135 11.00 1.47 6.06
CA ASP A 135 12.15 2.20 6.62
C ASP A 135 13.34 2.32 5.64
N GLY A 136 13.04 2.58 4.36
CA GLY A 136 14.03 2.70 3.28
C GLY A 136 14.71 1.40 2.85
N GLN A 137 14.27 0.26 3.37
CA GLN A 137 14.76 -1.07 2.99
C GLN A 137 13.69 -1.82 2.21
N ILE A 138 14.12 -2.78 1.36
CA ILE A 138 13.20 -3.59 0.56
C ILE A 138 13.36 -5.09 0.84
N GLU A 139 12.26 -5.72 1.26
CA GLU A 139 12.11 -7.15 1.41
C GLU A 139 11.52 -7.71 0.11
N ARG A 140 12.25 -8.59 -0.58
CA ARG A 140 11.88 -9.11 -1.90
C ARG A 140 11.38 -10.55 -1.82
N ASP A 141 10.72 -10.98 -2.90
CA ASP A 141 10.30 -12.36 -3.13
C ASP A 141 9.43 -12.93 -2.00
N LEU A 142 8.48 -12.13 -1.54
CA LEU A 142 7.54 -12.50 -0.50
C LEU A 142 6.43 -13.39 -1.08
N ASP A 143 6.27 -14.59 -0.50
CA ASP A 143 5.07 -15.40 -0.73
C ASP A 143 3.85 -14.80 0.02
N ALA A 144 2.65 -15.26 -0.34
CA ALA A 144 1.42 -14.74 0.24
C ALA A 144 1.36 -14.86 1.78
N GLY A 145 1.86 -15.96 2.35
CA GLY A 145 1.84 -16.18 3.80
C GLY A 145 2.78 -15.24 4.54
N ARG A 146 4.00 -15.06 4.02
CA ARG A 146 4.98 -14.10 4.53
C ARG A 146 4.47 -12.67 4.37
N LEU A 147 3.89 -12.33 3.22
CA LEU A 147 3.33 -11.02 2.97
C LEU A 147 2.22 -10.67 3.97
N THR A 148 1.26 -11.57 4.18
CA THR A 148 0.20 -11.39 5.18
C THR A 148 0.78 -11.15 6.57
N ALA A 149 1.69 -12.03 7.01
CA ALA A 149 2.30 -11.92 8.34
C ALA A 149 3.07 -10.59 8.52
N ARG A 150 3.80 -10.13 7.48
CA ARG A 150 4.51 -8.85 7.52
C ARG A 150 3.55 -7.67 7.55
N LEU A 151 2.55 -7.63 6.67
CA LEU A 151 1.56 -6.54 6.63
C LEU A 151 0.77 -6.44 7.93
N GLU A 152 0.32 -7.57 8.50
CA GLU A 152 -0.35 -7.57 9.80
C GLU A 152 0.56 -7.03 10.92
N ALA A 153 1.84 -7.42 10.93
CA ALA A 153 2.77 -6.94 11.95
C ALA A 153 3.05 -5.43 11.83
N LEU A 154 3.06 -4.90 10.61
CA LEU A 154 3.46 -3.51 10.34
C LEU A 154 2.29 -2.52 10.41
N VAL A 155 1.10 -2.93 9.96
CA VAL A 155 -0.06 -2.04 9.77
C VAL A 155 -1.01 -2.09 10.96
N ARG A 156 -0.95 -3.13 11.81
CA ARG A 156 -1.74 -3.14 13.04
C ARG A 156 -1.35 -1.93 13.90
N PRO A 157 -2.32 -1.09 14.31
CA PRO A 157 -2.01 0.04 15.16
C PRO A 157 -1.37 -0.49 16.44
N ALA A 158 -0.14 -0.02 16.74
CA ALA A 158 0.44 -0.19 18.06
C ALA A 158 -0.63 0.29 19.04
N ARG A 159 -1.13 -0.61 19.90
CA ARG A 159 -2.19 -0.31 20.86
C ARG A 159 -1.83 1.02 21.51
N ARG A 160 -2.54 2.10 21.16
CA ARG A 160 -2.38 3.39 21.84
C ARG A 160 -2.59 3.07 23.31
N GLY A 161 -1.51 3.15 24.09
CA GLY A 161 -1.59 3.06 25.53
C GLY A 161 -2.61 4.09 25.95
N ARG A 162 -3.75 3.62 26.48
CA ARG A 162 -4.68 4.48 27.20
C ARG A 162 -3.83 5.20 28.26
N PRO A 163 -3.72 6.54 28.28
CA PRO A 163 -3.12 7.19 29.43
C PRO A 163 -3.95 6.73 30.62
N ALA A 164 -3.30 6.05 31.57
CA ALA A 164 -3.90 5.76 32.86
C ALA A 164 -4.45 7.09 33.38
N GLY A 165 -5.72 7.08 33.80
CA GLY A 165 -6.34 8.26 34.39
C GLY A 165 -5.44 8.81 35.48
N GLY A 166 -4.92 10.01 35.24
CA GLY A 166 -4.35 10.85 36.28
C GLY A 166 -5.50 11.64 36.88
N GLU A 167 -5.95 11.18 38.05
CA GLU A 167 -6.77 11.95 38.97
C GLU A 167 -6.03 13.22 39.37
N PHE A 168 -6.70 14.38 39.26
CA PHE A 168 -6.53 15.55 40.13
C PHE A 168 -7.88 16.24 40.28
#